data_AF-A0A9Q3EN85-F1
#
_entry.id   AF-A0A9Q3EN85-F1
#
_cell.length_a   1.000
_cell.length_b   1.000
_cell.length_c   1.000
_cell.angle_alpha   90.00
_cell.angle_beta   90.00
_cell.angle_gamma   90.00
#
_symmetry.space_group_name_H-M   'P 1'
#
loop_
_entity.id
_entity.type
_entity.pdbx_description
1 polymer ?
#
loop_
_entity_poly.entity_id
_entity_poly.type
_entity_poly.pdbx_seq_one_letter_code
_entity_poly.pdbx_strand_id
1 'polypeptide(L)'
;MVERGHKQLRDALVKMCGENGGQWKKYLPLVTLAYRIPTERTTGFSPFELPFGKLPVLPIDLETRTFLEVERPKISTTVELLEARAKQLEGKEEMRRKAEEKLKKLRED
;
A
#
# COMPACT_ATOMS: atom_id res chain seq x y z
N MET A 1 -21.01 -6.35 -13.88
CA MET A 1 -19.85 -6.11 -12.98
C MET A 1 -19.01 -4.91 -13.43
N VAL A 2 -18.79 -4.75 -14.74
CA VAL A 2 -18.05 -3.63 -15.35
C VAL A 2 -18.57 -2.25 -14.95
N GLU A 3 -19.88 -2.00 -15.04
CA GLU A 3 -20.47 -0.69 -14.73
C GLU A 3 -20.29 -0.28 -13.26
N ARG A 4 -20.38 -1.23 -12.32
CA ARG A 4 -20.12 -0.96 -10.89
C ARG A 4 -18.65 -0.63 -10.62
N GLY A 5 -17.73 -1.37 -11.23
CA GLY A 5 -16.29 -1.10 -11.10
C GLY A 5 -15.91 0.26 -11.70
N HIS A 6 -16.43 0.58 -12.88
CA HIS A 6 -16.23 1.88 -13.51
C HIS A 6 -16.81 3.03 -12.69
N LYS A 7 -17.97 2.83 -12.04
CA LYS A 7 -18.54 3.80 -11.11
C LYS A 7 -17.58 4.08 -9.94
N GLN A 8 -17.05 3.06 -9.29
CA GLN A 8 -16.11 3.22 -8.17
C GLN A 8 -14.83 3.94 -8.60
N LEU A 9 -14.26 3.57 -9.76
CA LEU A 9 -13.06 4.20 -10.30
C LEU A 9 -13.29 5.68 -10.61
N ARG A 10 -14.42 6.00 -11.25
CA ARG A 10 -14.81 7.38 -11.57
C ARG A 10 -15.03 8.20 -10.30
N ASP A 11 -15.79 7.68 -9.34
CA ASP A 11 -16.13 8.41 -8.11
C ASP A 11 -14.84 8.69 -7.28
N ALA A 12 -13.90 7.73 -7.24
CA ALA A 12 -12.58 7.93 -6.64
C ALA A 12 -11.75 8.98 -7.39
N LEU A 13 -11.76 8.95 -8.73
CA LEU A 13 -11.04 9.91 -9.55
C LEU A 13 -11.57 11.34 -9.39
N VAL A 14 -12.89 11.52 -9.40
CA VAL A 14 -13.54 12.82 -9.17
C VAL A 14 -13.15 13.35 -7.79
N LYS A 15 -13.18 12.50 -6.76
CA LYS A 15 -12.75 12.88 -5.41
C LYS A 15 -11.29 13.32 -5.35
N MET A 16 -10.39 12.64 -6.07
CA MET A 16 -8.97 12.98 -6.10
C MET A 16 -8.67 14.26 -6.88
N CYS A 17 -9.44 14.56 -7.92
CA CYS A 17 -9.30 15.80 -8.68
C CYS A 17 -9.84 17.03 -7.94
N GLY A 18 -10.78 16.83 -7.00
CA GLY A 18 -11.42 17.93 -6.27
C GLY A 18 -12.08 18.93 -7.23
N GLU A 19 -11.92 20.22 -6.93
CA GLU A 19 -12.46 21.31 -7.76
C GLU A 19 -11.72 21.47 -9.10
N ASN A 20 -10.48 20.97 -9.21
CA ASN A 20 -9.69 21.05 -10.43
C ASN A 20 -9.73 19.73 -11.23
N GLY A 21 -10.82 19.55 -11.97
CA GLY A 21 -11.04 18.39 -12.85
C GLY A 21 -9.93 18.17 -13.89
N GLY A 22 -9.10 19.19 -14.20
CA GLY A 22 -8.00 19.09 -15.16
C GLY A 22 -6.85 18.19 -14.71
N GLN A 23 -6.74 17.87 -13.41
CA GLN A 23 -5.66 17.04 -12.87
C GLN A 23 -5.91 15.52 -13.02
N TRP A 24 -6.99 15.10 -13.68
CA TRP A 24 -7.35 13.68 -13.79
C TRP A 24 -6.24 12.81 -14.36
N LYS A 25 -5.44 13.32 -15.31
CA LYS A 25 -4.29 12.60 -15.88
C LYS A 25 -3.24 12.21 -14.83
N LYS A 26 -3.06 13.06 -13.82
CA LYS A 26 -2.13 12.81 -12.70
C LYS A 26 -2.66 11.73 -11.76
N TYR A 27 -3.96 11.76 -11.45
CA TYR A 27 -4.56 10.85 -10.47
C TYR A 27 -5.03 9.52 -11.05
N LEU A 28 -5.28 9.43 -12.37
CA LEU A 28 -5.78 8.22 -13.00
C LEU A 28 -4.88 6.99 -12.76
N PRO A 29 -3.54 7.05 -12.92
CA PRO A 29 -2.69 5.90 -12.62
C PRO A 29 -2.77 5.46 -11.15
N LEU A 30 -2.82 6.42 -10.23
CA LEU A 30 -2.89 6.16 -8.78
C LEU A 30 -4.21 5.49 -8.39
N VAL A 31 -5.34 6.04 -8.87
CA VAL A 31 -6.69 5.51 -8.62
C VAL A 31 -6.85 4.11 -9.23
N THR A 32 -6.29 3.89 -10.42
CA THR A 32 -6.33 2.58 -11.08
C THR A 32 -5.52 1.53 -10.32
N LEU A 33 -4.34 1.89 -9.81
CA LEU A 33 -3.53 0.99 -8.99
C LEU A 33 -4.24 0.67 -7.67
N ALA A 34 -4.76 1.70 -6.98
CA ALA A 34 -5.52 1.54 -5.73
C ALA A 34 -6.77 0.67 -5.90
N TYR A 35 -7.41 0.67 -7.08
CA TYR A 35 -8.52 -0.22 -7.39
C TYR A 35 -8.09 -1.68 -7.59
N ARG A 36 -6.86 -1.92 -8.08
CA ARG A 36 -6.38 -3.27 -8.44
C ARG A 36 -5.76 -4.05 -7.28
N ILE A 37 -5.31 -3.37 -6.22
CA ILE A 37 -4.59 -3.99 -5.10
C ILE A 37 -5.52 -4.73 -4.10
N PRO A 38 -6.64 -4.16 -3.65
CA PRO A 38 -7.47 -4.78 -2.64
C PRO A 38 -8.12 -6.06 -3.14
N THR A 39 -8.27 -7.03 -2.24
CA THR A 39 -9.06 -8.23 -2.48
C THR A 39 -10.54 -7.89 -2.64
N GLU A 40 -11.15 -8.28 -3.75
CA GLU A 40 -12.57 -8.11 -3.97
C GLU A 40 -13.37 -9.15 -3.16
N ARG A 41 -14.44 -8.71 -2.49
CA ARG A 41 -15.26 -9.58 -1.61
C ARG A 41 -15.98 -10.70 -2.37
N THR A 42 -16.31 -10.47 -3.63
CA THR A 42 -17.06 -11.43 -4.47
C THR A 42 -16.19 -12.56 -4.97
N THR A 43 -14.95 -12.27 -5.36
CA THR A 43 -14.02 -13.26 -5.94
C THR A 43 -13.08 -13.82 -4.88
N GLY A 44 -12.84 -13.10 -3.78
CA GLY A 44 -11.80 -13.45 -2.81
C GLY A 44 -10.37 -13.20 -3.32
N PHE A 45 -10.22 -12.57 -4.49
CA PHE A 45 -8.94 -12.23 -5.10
C PHE A 45 -8.94 -10.78 -5.54
N SER A 46 -7.78 -10.12 -5.48
CA SER A 46 -7.62 -8.79 -6.05
C SER A 46 -7.63 -8.84 -7.59
N PRO A 47 -8.06 -7.75 -8.26
CA PRO A 47 -7.95 -7.65 -9.71
C PRO A 47 -6.52 -7.80 -10.24
N PHE A 48 -5.50 -7.54 -9.41
CA PHE A 48 -4.11 -7.79 -9.73
C PHE A 48 -3.75 -9.29 -9.68
N GLU A 49 -4.23 -10.02 -8.67
CA GLU A 49 -3.91 -11.44 -8.50
C GLU A 49 -4.48 -12.31 -9.63
N LEU A 50 -5.67 -11.99 -10.15
CA LEU A 50 -6.32 -12.80 -11.18
C LEU A 50 -5.45 -13.03 -12.44
N PRO A 51 -4.86 -11.98 -13.06
CA PRO A 51 -3.98 -12.17 -14.22
C PRO A 51 -2.56 -12.61 -13.86
N PHE A 52 -2.05 -12.28 -12.67
CA PHE A 52 -0.62 -12.48 -12.34
C PHE A 52 -0.34 -13.66 -11.40
N GLY A 53 -1.37 -14.24 -10.78
CA GLY A 53 -1.26 -15.36 -9.85
C GLY A 53 -0.47 -15.06 -8.57
N LYS A 54 -0.22 -13.79 -8.27
CA LYS A 54 0.57 -13.34 -7.11
C LYS A 54 0.07 -12.00 -6.58
N LEU A 55 0.31 -11.77 -5.29
CA LEU A 55 0.00 -10.50 -4.63
C LEU A 55 0.84 -9.36 -5.21
N PRO A 56 0.27 -8.14 -5.32
CA PRO A 56 1.04 -6.95 -5.67
C PRO A 56 2.03 -6.62 -4.55
N VAL A 57 3.27 -6.31 -4.93
CA VAL A 57 4.31 -5.80 -4.02
C VAL A 57 4.53 -4.33 -4.33
N LEU A 58 4.21 -3.45 -3.40
CA LEU A 58 4.35 -2.01 -3.55
C LEU A 58 5.69 -1.55 -2.94
N PRO A 59 6.27 -0.43 -3.41
CA PRO A 59 7.46 0.15 -2.79
C PRO A 59 7.28 0.41 -1.29
N ILE A 60 6.07 0.81 -0.88
CA ILE A 60 5.75 0.98 0.55
C ILE A 60 5.80 -0.34 1.33
N ASP A 61 5.54 -1.49 0.70
CA ASP A 61 5.67 -2.81 1.33
C ASP A 61 7.14 -3.22 1.50
N LEU A 62 8.04 -2.65 0.68
CA LEU A 62 9.49 -2.87 0.75
C LEU A 62 10.18 -1.91 1.74
N GLU A 63 9.68 -0.67 1.85
CA GLU A 63 10.11 0.29 2.87
C GLU A 63 9.55 -0.09 4.24
N THR A 64 8.30 -0.56 4.25
CA THR A 64 7.62 -1.15 5.40
C THR A 64 7.87 -2.66 5.39
N ARG A 65 9.14 -3.07 5.52
CA ARG A 65 9.58 -4.49 5.61
C ARG A 65 8.79 -5.32 6.63
N THR A 66 8.07 -4.66 7.53
CA THR A 66 7.21 -5.27 8.55
C THR A 66 5.95 -5.96 8.05
N PHE A 67 5.45 -5.66 6.83
CA PHE A 67 4.20 -6.28 6.36
C PHE A 67 4.40 -7.67 5.73
N LEU A 68 5.54 -7.92 5.10
CA LEU A 68 5.83 -9.17 4.37
C LEU A 68 7.02 -9.96 4.94
N GLU A 69 8.01 -9.32 5.58
CA GLU A 69 9.25 -9.98 6.02
C GLU A 69 9.34 -10.27 7.53
N VAL A 70 8.42 -9.74 8.35
CA VAL A 70 8.42 -10.08 9.78
C VAL A 70 7.70 -11.40 9.97
N GLU A 71 8.45 -12.42 10.39
CA GLU A 71 7.88 -13.63 10.97
C GLU A 71 6.77 -13.20 11.93
N ARG A 72 5.52 -13.55 11.60
CA ARG A 72 4.39 -13.28 12.50
C ARG A 72 4.81 -13.85 13.86
N PRO A 73 4.90 -13.03 14.92
CA PRO A 73 5.00 -13.61 16.24
C PRO A 73 3.74 -14.49 16.39
N LYS A 74 3.85 -15.63 17.07
CA LYS A 74 2.67 -16.44 17.44
C LYS A 74 1.84 -15.63 18.43
N ILE A 75 1.08 -14.67 17.91
CA ILE A 75 0.27 -13.74 18.69
C ILE A 75 -1.07 -14.42 18.89
N SER A 76 -1.41 -14.64 20.15
CA SER A 76 -2.65 -15.34 20.53
C SER A 76 -3.83 -14.38 20.70
N THR A 77 -3.53 -13.12 21.04
CA THR A 77 -4.51 -12.15 21.53
C THR A 77 -4.38 -10.80 20.83
N THR A 78 -5.50 -10.12 20.57
CA THR A 78 -5.55 -8.81 19.89
C THR A 78 -4.73 -7.72 20.60
N VAL A 79 -4.61 -7.78 21.92
CA VAL A 79 -3.84 -6.81 22.73
C VAL A 79 -2.34 -6.92 22.45
N GLU A 80 -1.80 -8.13 22.43
CA GLU A 80 -0.41 -8.42 22.09
C GLU A 80 -0.07 -7.94 20.67
N LEU A 81 -1.02 -8.06 19.74
CA LEU A 81 -0.87 -7.56 18.37
C LEU A 81 -0.76 -6.04 18.34
N LEU A 82 -1.58 -5.34 19.10
CA LEU A 82 -1.58 -3.89 19.17
C LEU A 82 -0.31 -3.36 19.85
N GLU A 83 0.18 -4.04 20.89
CA GLU A 83 1.42 -3.68 21.58
C GLU A 83 2.66 -3.87 20.70
N ALA A 84 2.77 -5.02 20.04
CA ALA A 84 3.85 -5.29 19.09
C ALA A 84 3.85 -4.24 17.97
N ARG A 85 2.66 -3.84 17.52
CA ARG A 85 2.49 -2.84 16.46
C ARG A 85 2.84 -1.43 16.91
N ALA A 86 2.52 -1.05 18.15
CA ALA A 86 2.91 0.24 18.72
C ALA A 86 4.44 0.36 18.83
N LYS A 87 5.12 -0.69 19.34
CA LYS A 87 6.58 -0.74 19.43
C LYS A 87 7.27 -0.67 18.06
N GLN A 88 6.69 -1.31 17.03
CA GLN A 88 7.18 -1.22 15.66
C GLN A 88 7.07 0.19 15.07
N LEU A 89 6.00 0.92 15.39
CA LEU A 89 5.79 2.29 14.92
C LEU A 89 6.74 3.28 15.61
N GLU A 90 7.06 3.06 16.89
CA GLU A 90 8.00 3.88 17.65
C GLU A 90 9.43 3.80 17.10
N GLY A 91 9.87 2.60 16.67
CA GLY A 91 11.20 2.40 16.08
C GLY A 91 11.36 2.92 14.63
N LYS A 92 10.28 3.38 13.99
CA LYS A 92 10.25 3.73 12.56
C LYS A 92 11.11 4.95 12.23
N GLU A 93 11.11 5.98 13.07
CA GLU A 93 11.83 7.23 12.83
C GLU A 93 13.36 7.02 12.85
N GLU A 94 13.87 6.20 13.78
CA GLU A 94 15.30 5.90 13.87
C GLU A 94 15.79 5.02 12.70
N MET A 95 14.94 4.10 12.23
CA MET A 95 15.24 3.30 11.04
C MET A 95 15.26 4.15 9.76
N ARG A 96 14.35 5.13 9.66
CA ARG A 96 14.30 6.08 8.55
C ARG A 96 15.58 6.93 8.48
N ARG A 97 16.06 7.44 9.62
CA ARG A 97 17.31 8.20 9.71
C ARG A 97 18.51 7.41 9.19
N LYS A 98 18.64 6.15 9.59
CA LYS A 98 19.73 5.26 9.15
C LYS A 98 19.67 4.93 7.65
N ALA A 99 18.46 4.74 7.10
CA ALA A 99 18.28 4.51 5.67
C ALA A 99 18.66 5.74 4.84
N GLU A 100 18.27 6.93 5.29
CA GLU A 100 18.64 8.21 4.67
C GLU A 100 20.16 8.43 4.68
N GLU A 101 20.83 8.09 5.78
CA GLU A 101 22.30 8.15 5.88
C GLU A 101 23.00 7.19 4.91
N LYS A 102 22.50 5.96 4.76
CA LYS A 102 23.05 4.97 3.84
C LYS A 102 22.86 5.37 2.37
N LEU A 103 21.70 5.95 2.05
CA LEU A 103 21.38 6.41 0.71
C LEU A 103 22.24 7.62 0.30
N LYS A 104 22.57 8.50 1.26
CA LYS A 104 23.51 9.60 1.02
C LYS A 104 24.91 9.08 0.72
N LYS A 105 25.42 8.13 1.51
CA LYS A 105 26.74 7.52 1.28
C LYS A 105 26.85 6.87 -0.11
N LEU A 106 25.83 6.12 -0.52
CA LEU A 106 25.78 5.49 -1.86
C LEU A 106 25.67 6.45 -3.03
N ARG A 107 25.36 7.73 -2.78
CA ARG A 107 25.29 8.79 -3.81
C ARG A 107 26.55 9.65 -3.85
N GLU A 108 27.41 9.51 -2.85
CA GLU A 108 28.69 10.22 -2.74
C GLU A 108 29.87 9.35 -3.22
N ASP A 109 29.68 8.02 -3.32
CA ASP A 109 30.56 7.05 -4.01
C ASP A 109 30.21 6.93 -5.52
#